data_AF-A0A7K4IFK1-F1
#
_entry.id   AF-A0A7K4IFK1-F1
#
_cell.length_a   1.000
_cell.length_b   1.000
_cell.length_c   1.000
_cell.angle_alpha   90.00
_cell.angle_beta   90.00
_cell.angle_gamma   90.00
#
_symmetry.space_group_name_H-M   'P 1'
#
loop_
_entity.id
_entity.type
_entity.pdbx_description
1 polymer ?
#
loop_
_entity_poly.entity_id
_entity_poly.type
_entity_poly.pdbx_seq_one_letter_code
_entity_poly.pdbx_strand_id
1 'polypeptide(L)'
;MKNRTITVGVSVAFVALLATAILATVFEDDAGPNIYEVDIVPAIPKAGDSVSFVIYCIDPSGVSGAVLHIATNGGEWVEQEMRFYACLCIAGGRWVGSFGPVSIGDGISLYATAYDGSPTRNSANTQTFTININA
;
A
#
# COMPACT_ATOMS: atom_id res chain seq x y z
N MET A 1 41.16 -28.50 7.14
CA MET A 1 40.91 -27.10 7.55
C MET A 1 40.82 -26.13 6.35
N LYS A 2 41.75 -26.20 5.37
CA LYS A 2 41.78 -25.32 4.18
C LYS A 2 40.46 -25.24 3.37
N ASN A 3 39.77 -26.36 3.14
CA ASN A 3 38.49 -26.36 2.40
C ASN A 3 37.36 -25.63 3.15
N ARG A 4 37.30 -25.72 4.49
CA ARG A 4 36.29 -25.00 5.28
C ARG A 4 36.49 -23.49 5.23
N THR A 5 37.74 -23.02 5.28
CA THR A 5 38.05 -21.59 5.17
C THR A 5 37.68 -21.02 3.79
N ILE A 6 37.90 -21.80 2.72
CA ILE A 6 37.48 -21.41 1.36
C ILE A 6 35.95 -21.37 1.26
N THR A 7 35.23 -22.39 1.75
CA THR A 7 33.77 -22.40 1.75
C THR A 7 33.21 -21.20 2.53
N VAL A 8 33.73 -20.91 3.73
CA VAL A 8 33.30 -19.74 4.52
C VAL A 8 33.61 -18.44 3.79
N GLY A 9 34.79 -18.30 3.18
CA GLY A 9 35.16 -17.12 2.41
C GLY A 9 34.24 -16.87 1.20
N VAL A 10 33.91 -17.93 0.45
CA VAL A 10 32.97 -17.85 -0.68
C VAL A 10 31.56 -17.51 -0.22
N SER A 11 31.07 -18.11 0.87
CA SER A 11 29.78 -17.79 1.45
C SER A 11 29.69 -16.32 1.88
N VAL A 12 30.73 -15.79 2.54
CA VAL A 12 30.76 -14.38 2.95
C VAL A 12 30.76 -13.44 1.74
N ALA A 13 31.56 -13.75 0.71
CA ALA A 13 31.59 -12.94 -0.52
C ALA A 13 30.23 -12.95 -1.24
N PHE A 14 29.55 -14.11 -1.30
CA PHE A 14 28.24 -14.22 -1.90
C PHE A 14 27.17 -13.44 -1.13
N VAL A 15 27.17 -13.53 0.21
CA VAL A 15 26.24 -12.76 1.06
C VAL A 15 26.47 -11.26 0.93
N ALA A 16 27.73 -10.80 0.89
CA ALA A 16 28.05 -9.39 0.70
C ALA A 16 27.59 -8.87 -0.68
N LEU A 17 27.79 -9.67 -1.74
CA LEU A 17 27.35 -9.32 -3.09
C LEU A 17 25.82 -9.29 -3.19
N LEU A 18 25.13 -10.24 -2.56
CA LEU A 18 23.67 -10.25 -2.51
C LEU A 18 23.13 -9.03 -1.74
N ALA A 19 23.71 -8.71 -0.57
CA ALA A 19 23.28 -7.57 0.23
C ALA A 19 23.48 -6.23 -0.50
N THR A 20 24.59 -6.07 -1.21
CA THR A 20 24.83 -4.86 -2.01
C THR A 20 23.87 -4.72 -3.19
N ALA A 21 23.55 -5.83 -3.88
CA ALA A 21 22.53 -5.82 -4.92
C ALA A 21 21.14 -5.43 -4.40
N ILE A 22 20.74 -5.96 -3.23
CA ILE A 22 19.46 -5.60 -2.58
C ILE A 22 19.44 -4.12 -2.19
N LEU A 23 20.54 -3.61 -1.64
CA LEU A 23 20.62 -2.18 -1.29
C LEU A 23 20.52 -1.31 -2.55
N ALA A 24 21.19 -1.65 -3.65
CA ALA A 24 21.09 -0.90 -4.89
C ALA A 24 19.63 -0.81 -5.37
N THR A 25 18.87 -1.91 -5.32
CA THR A 25 17.45 -1.90 -5.74
C THR A 25 16.55 -1.03 -4.86
N VAL A 26 16.90 -0.81 -3.58
CA VAL A 26 16.10 0.03 -2.67
C VAL A 26 16.49 1.50 -2.78
N PHE A 27 17.78 1.79 -2.99
CA PHE A 27 18.30 3.16 -3.01
C PHE A 27 18.19 3.85 -4.38
N GLU A 28 18.09 3.08 -5.46
CA GLU A 28 17.91 3.59 -6.82
C GLU A 28 16.45 3.58 -7.27
N ASP A 29 15.51 3.22 -6.39
CA ASP A 29 14.08 3.20 -6.71
C ASP A 29 13.50 4.63 -6.78
N ASP A 30 13.01 5.00 -7.96
CA ASP A 30 12.38 6.28 -8.25
C ASP A 30 10.88 6.15 -8.58
N ALA A 31 10.36 4.92 -8.61
CA ALA A 31 8.96 4.65 -8.91
C ALA A 31 8.16 4.46 -7.62
N GLY A 32 6.89 4.87 -7.63
CA GLY A 32 5.95 4.55 -6.55
C GLY A 32 5.35 3.15 -6.68
N PRO A 33 4.65 2.66 -5.64
CA PRO A 33 4.07 1.32 -5.65
C PRO A 33 3.09 1.08 -6.80
N ASN A 34 3.11 -0.12 -7.36
CA ASN A 34 2.08 -0.55 -8.31
C ASN A 34 0.83 -1.02 -7.57
N ILE A 35 -0.23 -0.20 -7.60
CA ILE A 35 -1.55 -0.57 -7.08
C ILE A 35 -2.34 -1.27 -8.18
N TYR A 36 -2.53 -2.58 -8.05
CA TYR A 36 -3.11 -3.41 -9.12
C TYR A 36 -4.56 -3.83 -8.87
N GLU A 37 -5.07 -3.65 -7.64
CA GLU A 37 -6.45 -4.01 -7.30
C GLU A 37 -6.98 -3.13 -6.16
N VAL A 38 -8.27 -2.83 -6.22
CA VAL A 38 -9.02 -2.04 -5.24
C VAL A 38 -10.38 -2.69 -5.00
N ASP A 39 -10.70 -2.97 -3.72
CA ASP A 39 -12.03 -3.43 -3.31
C ASP A 39 -12.73 -2.39 -2.44
N ILE A 40 -14.04 -2.23 -2.64
CA ILE A 40 -14.93 -1.45 -1.77
C ILE A 40 -15.97 -2.40 -1.19
N VAL A 41 -16.01 -2.49 0.14
CA VAL A 41 -16.88 -3.45 0.85
C VAL A 41 -17.70 -2.73 1.93
N PRO A 42 -19.05 -2.81 1.90
CA PRO A 42 -19.85 -3.48 0.89
C PRO A 42 -19.80 -2.75 -0.47
N ALA A 43 -20.00 -3.48 -1.57
CA ALA A 43 -20.00 -2.89 -2.92
C ALA A 43 -21.15 -1.90 -3.15
N ILE A 44 -22.24 -2.03 -2.38
CA ILE A 44 -23.39 -1.14 -2.38
C ILE A 44 -23.71 -0.79 -0.91
N PRO A 45 -23.04 0.21 -0.32
CA PRO A 45 -23.29 0.62 1.05
C PRO A 45 -24.67 1.24 1.23
N LYS A 46 -25.27 0.98 2.39
CA LYS A 46 -26.51 1.59 2.85
C LYS A 46 -26.25 2.49 4.04
N ALA A 47 -27.21 3.35 4.35
CA ALA A 47 -27.12 4.19 5.52
C ALA A 47 -26.96 3.34 6.80
N GLY A 48 -26.00 3.74 7.63
CA GLY A 48 -25.57 3.00 8.82
C GLY A 48 -24.39 2.04 8.59
N ASP A 49 -24.05 1.72 7.34
CA ASP A 49 -22.92 0.83 7.04
C ASP A 49 -21.58 1.55 7.29
N SER A 50 -20.61 0.78 7.77
CA SER A 50 -19.20 1.14 7.64
C SER A 50 -18.66 0.53 6.35
N VAL A 51 -17.85 1.30 5.64
CA VAL A 51 -17.27 0.90 4.35
C VAL A 51 -15.77 0.68 4.53
N SER A 52 -15.28 -0.46 4.08
CA SER A 52 -13.87 -0.75 3.92
C SER A 52 -13.41 -0.47 2.51
N PHE A 53 -12.33 0.28 2.39
CA PHE A 53 -11.57 0.49 1.17
C PHE A 53 -10.27 -0.30 1.26
N VAL A 54 -10.08 -1.24 0.35
CA VAL A 54 -8.95 -2.17 0.35
C VAL A 54 -8.13 -1.90 -0.90
N ILE A 55 -6.82 -1.78 -0.76
CA ILE A 55 -5.90 -1.76 -1.89
C ILE A 55 -4.90 -2.90 -1.80
N TYR A 56 -4.47 -3.35 -2.97
CA TYR A 56 -3.40 -4.32 -3.13
C TYR A 56 -2.29 -3.70 -3.95
N CYS A 57 -1.10 -3.67 -3.38
CA CYS A 57 0.05 -3.04 -4.02
C CYS A 57 1.34 -3.79 -3.76
N ILE A 58 2.26 -3.65 -4.71
CA ILE A 58 3.63 -4.19 -4.65
C ILE A 58 4.61 -3.13 -5.11
N ASP A 59 5.83 -3.22 -4.59
CA ASP A 59 6.93 -2.34 -4.95
C ASP A 59 8.28 -3.08 -4.78
N PRO A 60 9.27 -2.93 -5.69
CA PRO A 60 10.57 -3.58 -5.55
C PRO A 60 11.29 -3.26 -4.23
N SER A 61 11.17 -2.02 -3.75
CA SER A 61 11.70 -1.59 -2.45
C SER A 61 10.79 -1.96 -1.27
N GLY A 62 9.63 -2.55 -1.55
CA GLY A 62 8.57 -2.87 -0.59
C GLY A 62 7.58 -1.72 -0.41
N VAL A 63 6.43 -1.99 0.19
CA VAL A 63 5.43 -0.96 0.50
C VAL A 63 5.51 -0.61 1.99
N SER A 64 5.77 0.66 2.32
CA SER A 64 5.95 1.12 3.70
C SER A 64 4.66 1.61 4.37
N GLY A 65 3.66 2.02 3.59
CA GLY A 65 2.43 2.60 4.13
C GLY A 65 1.37 2.87 3.07
N ALA A 66 0.15 3.12 3.53
CA ALA A 66 -0.91 3.66 2.69
C ALA A 66 -1.84 4.59 3.48
N VAL A 67 -2.37 5.61 2.81
CA VAL A 67 -3.30 6.60 3.36
C VAL A 67 -4.55 6.61 2.50
N LEU A 68 -5.71 6.54 3.14
CA LEU A 68 -7.02 6.71 2.53
C LEU A 68 -7.44 8.18 2.67
N HIS A 69 -7.81 8.80 1.56
CA HIS A 69 -8.33 10.16 1.49
C HIS A 69 -9.84 10.10 1.22
N ILE A 70 -10.63 10.81 2.01
CA ILE A 70 -12.10 10.79 1.92
C ILE A 70 -12.65 12.21 1.97
N ALA A 71 -13.55 12.55 1.06
CA ALA A 71 -14.31 13.78 1.07
C ALA A 71 -15.81 13.46 1.01
N THR A 72 -16.60 14.09 1.88
CA THR A 72 -18.07 13.92 1.93
C THR A 72 -18.74 15.15 1.35
N ASN A 73 -19.66 14.95 0.40
CA ASN A 73 -20.47 16.00 -0.23
C ASN A 73 -19.63 17.16 -0.82
N GLY A 74 -18.46 16.83 -1.38
CA GLY A 74 -17.54 17.81 -1.97
C GLY A 74 -16.81 18.70 -0.94
N GLY A 75 -16.84 18.33 0.34
CA GLY A 75 -16.06 18.98 1.39
C GLY A 75 -14.56 18.71 1.31
N GLU A 76 -13.86 19.09 2.38
CA GLU A 76 -12.41 18.86 2.50
C GLU A 76 -12.05 17.38 2.56
N TRP A 77 -10.85 17.07 2.06
CA TRP A 77 -10.28 15.73 2.17
C TRP A 77 -9.80 15.47 3.59
N VAL A 78 -10.28 14.38 4.18
CA VAL A 78 -9.82 13.85 5.45
C VAL A 78 -8.93 12.65 5.17
N GLU A 79 -7.76 12.63 5.80
CA GLU A 79 -6.79 11.55 5.67
C GLU A 79 -6.91 10.54 6.81
N GLN A 80 -6.76 9.27 6.47
CA GLN A 80 -6.75 8.17 7.42
C GLN A 80 -5.67 7.16 7.03
N GLU A 81 -4.80 6.81 7.98
CA GLU A 81 -3.85 5.72 7.76
C GLU A 81 -4.57 4.38 7.54
N MET A 82 -4.17 3.68 6.49
CA MET A 82 -4.63 2.32 6.22
C MET A 82 -3.79 1.32 7.02
N ARG A 83 -4.42 0.23 7.44
CA ARG A 83 -3.75 -0.84 8.20
C ARG A 83 -3.23 -1.90 7.25
N PHE A 84 -2.00 -2.35 7.47
CA PHE A 84 -1.45 -3.53 6.82
C PHE A 84 -2.09 -4.79 7.40
N TYR A 85 -2.70 -5.62 6.54
CA TYR A 85 -3.38 -6.84 6.98
C TYR A 85 -2.65 -8.13 6.62
N ALA A 86 -2.05 -8.19 5.44
CA ALA A 86 -1.39 -9.40 4.98
C ALA A 86 -0.28 -9.07 3.98
N CYS A 87 0.83 -9.78 4.13
CA CYS A 87 1.88 -9.87 3.12
C CYS A 87 1.38 -10.84 2.04
N LEU A 88 1.21 -10.35 0.82
CA LEU A 88 0.84 -11.21 -0.33
C LEU A 88 2.09 -11.65 -1.11
N CYS A 89 3.19 -10.91 -0.96
CA CYS A 89 4.53 -11.25 -1.41
C CYS A 89 5.56 -10.45 -0.61
N ILE A 90 6.85 -10.82 -0.68
CA ILE A 90 7.96 -10.15 0.03
C ILE A 90 7.97 -8.62 -0.17
N ALA A 91 7.46 -8.16 -1.31
CA ALA A 91 7.49 -6.76 -1.77
C ALA A 91 6.15 -6.01 -1.66
N GLY A 92 5.12 -6.57 -1.03
CA GLY A 92 3.82 -5.89 -0.97
C GLY A 92 2.72 -6.59 -0.18
N GLY A 93 1.53 -6.02 -0.20
CA GLY A 93 0.44 -6.56 0.59
C GLY A 93 -0.88 -5.84 0.47
N ARG A 94 -1.79 -6.26 1.35
CA ARG A 94 -3.16 -5.79 1.45
C ARG A 94 -3.26 -4.72 2.53
N TRP A 95 -3.71 -3.54 2.13
CA TRP A 95 -3.93 -2.40 3.01
C TRP A 95 -5.42 -2.08 3.10
N VAL A 96 -5.90 -1.81 4.31
CA VAL A 96 -7.33 -1.59 4.58
C VAL A 96 -7.54 -0.29 5.35
N GLY A 97 -8.31 0.62 4.75
CA GLY A 97 -8.91 1.76 5.43
C GLY A 97 -10.40 1.52 5.59
N SER A 98 -11.00 2.07 6.65
CA SER A 98 -12.45 1.96 6.86
C SER A 98 -13.02 3.28 7.35
N PHE A 99 -14.20 3.64 6.86
CA PHE A 99 -14.91 4.86 7.21
C PHE A 99 -16.41 4.61 7.44
N GLY A 100 -17.10 5.66 7.84
CA GLY A 100 -18.51 5.64 8.20
C GLY A 100 -18.74 5.69 9.72
N PRO A 101 -19.99 5.46 10.17
CA PRO A 101 -21.15 5.07 9.37
C PRO A 101 -21.55 6.13 8.33
N VAL A 102 -22.04 5.70 7.16
CA VAL A 102 -22.53 6.59 6.10
C VAL A 102 -24.01 6.91 6.26
N SER A 103 -24.47 8.06 5.78
CA SER A 103 -25.86 8.53 5.90
C SER A 103 -26.57 8.61 4.55
N ILE A 104 -27.91 8.53 4.55
CA ILE A 104 -28.71 8.74 3.33
C ILE A 104 -28.39 10.12 2.74
N GLY A 105 -28.13 10.17 1.44
CA GLY A 105 -27.81 11.39 0.72
C GLY A 105 -26.33 11.75 0.70
N ASP A 106 -25.46 10.98 1.38
CA ASP A 106 -24.02 11.21 1.29
C ASP A 106 -23.50 10.85 -0.11
N GLY A 107 -22.78 11.79 -0.71
CA GLY A 107 -21.88 11.58 -1.84
C GLY A 107 -20.43 11.54 -1.35
N ILE A 108 -19.86 10.34 -1.23
CA ILE A 108 -18.50 10.12 -0.77
C ILE A 108 -17.56 10.05 -1.97
N SER A 109 -16.49 10.83 -1.96
CA SER A 109 -15.36 10.68 -2.88
C SER A 109 -14.15 10.17 -2.12
N LEU A 110 -13.44 9.18 -2.66
CA LEU A 110 -12.30 8.57 -2.00
C LEU A 110 -11.22 8.08 -2.97
N TYR A 111 -9.97 8.12 -2.53
CA TYR A 111 -8.84 7.46 -3.19
C TYR A 111 -7.80 7.09 -2.13
N ALA A 112 -6.86 6.21 -2.47
CA ALA A 112 -5.74 5.90 -1.58
C ALA A 112 -4.41 6.27 -2.21
N THR A 113 -3.46 6.65 -1.35
CA THR A 113 -2.05 6.88 -1.68
C THR A 113 -1.24 5.77 -1.02
N ALA A 114 -0.49 4.98 -1.80
CA ALA A 114 0.48 4.02 -1.28
C ALA A 114 1.89 4.62 -1.35
N TYR A 115 2.75 4.23 -0.40
CA TYR A 115 4.13 4.68 -0.29
C TYR A 115 5.08 3.48 -0.29
N ASP A 116 6.17 3.59 -1.04
CA ASP A 116 7.21 2.57 -1.11
C ASP A 116 8.15 2.59 0.12
N GLY A 117 9.13 1.68 0.14
CA GLY A 117 10.14 1.55 1.20
C GLY A 117 11.46 2.26 0.90
N SER A 118 11.55 2.98 -0.23
CA SER A 118 12.75 3.70 -0.64
C SER A 118 13.04 4.90 0.28
N PRO A 119 14.28 5.42 0.31
CA PRO A 119 14.61 6.60 1.10
C PRO A 119 13.84 7.87 0.71
N THR A 120 13.41 7.98 -0.55
CA THR A 120 12.61 9.11 -1.07
C THR A 120 11.12 8.94 -0.81
N ARG A 121 10.68 7.73 -0.44
CA ARG A 121 9.30 7.41 -0.10
C ARG A 121 8.34 7.77 -1.23
N ASN A 122 8.64 7.26 -2.42
CA ASN A 122 7.85 7.49 -3.63
C ASN A 122 6.41 7.01 -3.42
N SER A 123 5.48 7.63 -4.12
CA SER A 123 4.06 7.37 -3.92
C SER A 123 3.30 7.11 -5.21
N ALA A 124 2.18 6.42 -5.08
CA ALA A 124 1.23 6.19 -6.15
C ALA A 124 -0.20 6.32 -5.62
N ASN A 125 -1.08 6.93 -6.42
CA ASN A 125 -2.48 7.09 -6.08
C ASN A 125 -3.33 6.08 -6.83
N THR A 126 -4.42 5.62 -6.21
CA THR A 126 -5.53 5.04 -6.97
C THR A 126 -6.24 6.12 -7.79
N GLN A 127 -7.11 5.70 -8.70
CA GLN A 127 -8.16 6.59 -9.18
C GLN A 127 -9.08 7.03 -8.03
N THR A 128 -9.82 8.12 -8.25
CA THR A 128 -10.90 8.54 -7.34
C THR A 128 -12.16 7.73 -7.61
N PHE A 129 -12.76 7.22 -6.54
CA PHE A 129 -14.05 6.54 -6.55
C PHE A 129 -15.11 7.43 -5.92
N THR A 130 -16.34 7.33 -6.41
CA THR A 130 -17.48 8.04 -5.85
C THR A 130 -18.57 7.04 -5.48
N ILE A 131 -19.08 7.15 -4.25
CA ILE A 131 -20.17 6.33 -3.72
C ILE A 131 -21.30 7.28 -3.34
N ASN A 132 -22.50 7.02 -3.87
CA ASN A 132 -23.71 7.76 -3.50
C ASN A 132 -24.62 6.87 -2.68
N ILE A 133 -24.99 7.31 -1.47
CA ILE A 133 -25.87 6.56 -0.57
C ILE A 133 -27.32 6.93 -0.87
N ASN A 134 -27.96 6.09 -1.68
CA ASN A 134 -29.37 6.23 -2.01
C ASN A 134 -30.24 5.62 -0.89
N ALA A 135 -31.48 6.11 -0.80
CA ALA A 135 -32.51 5.58 0.10
C ALA A 135 -33.02 4.21 -0.35
#